data_AF-A0A956IGC1-F1
#
_entry.id   AF-A0A956IGC1-F1
#
_cell.length_a   1.000
_cell.length_b   1.000
_cell.length_c   1.000
_cell.angle_alpha   90.00
_cell.angle_beta   90.00
_cell.angle_gamma   90.00
#
_symmetry.space_group_name_H-M   'P 1'
#
loop_
_entity.id
_entity.type
_entity.pdbx_description
1 polymer ?
#
loop_
_entity_poly.entity_id
_entity_poly.type
_entity_poly.pdbx_seq_one_letter_code
_entity_poly.pdbx_strand_id
1 'polypeptide(L)'
;MTSLRARALAALVSDGTVRMVRGLHRAVGRRSLELYHQVDDPYSHLLLQALPRLLEASGLGLDFILVPGPPPELEPEPELARAHAWRDATWLAARHGLSLPSAGGALRPEAREEAEAILALPRPALEQLDVASRVGDALLSGAPLAALAARFGRAPSAAEPLARGAQLRARRGHYRGGMLRHEGI
;
A
#
# COMPACT_ATOMS: atom_id res chain seq x y z
N MET A 1 14.79 -0.24 -40.34
CA MET A 1 14.05 -1.16 -39.44
C MET A 1 14.70 -1.08 -38.06
N THR A 2 13.88 -1.18 -37.01
CA THR A 2 14.27 -1.30 -35.58
C THR A 2 14.50 0.00 -34.79
N SER A 3 13.39 0.73 -34.63
CA SER A 3 12.87 1.38 -33.40
C SER A 3 13.72 2.38 -32.59
N LEU A 4 13.68 3.66 -32.99
CA LEU A 4 13.78 4.80 -32.06
C LEU A 4 12.57 4.89 -31.09
N ARG A 5 11.45 4.25 -31.43
CA ARG A 5 10.23 4.22 -30.60
C ARG A 5 10.38 3.42 -29.30
N ALA A 6 11.34 2.49 -29.22
CA ALA A 6 11.54 1.68 -28.01
C ALA A 6 12.22 2.46 -26.86
N ARG A 7 13.02 3.49 -27.17
CA ARG A 7 13.74 4.28 -26.15
C ARG A 7 12.86 5.38 -25.52
N ALA A 8 11.81 5.81 -26.21
CA ALA A 8 10.87 6.81 -25.69
C ALA A 8 9.89 6.23 -24.65
N LEU A 9 9.56 4.93 -24.75
CA LEU A 9 8.68 4.26 -23.78
C LEU A 9 9.38 3.87 -22.48
N ALA A 10 10.69 3.63 -22.50
CA ALA A 10 11.46 3.32 -21.28
C ALA A 10 11.68 4.54 -20.37
N ALA A 11 11.61 5.77 -20.91
CA ALA A 11 11.77 7.00 -20.13
C ALA A 11 10.51 7.41 -19.35
N LEU A 12 9.34 6.90 -19.75
CA LEU A 12 8.06 7.16 -19.06
C LEU A 12 7.89 6.35 -17.76
N VAL A 13 8.70 5.30 -17.56
CA VAL A 13 8.69 4.46 -16.36
C VAL A 13 10.01 4.64 -15.59
N SER A 14 10.37 5.88 -15.32
CA SER A 14 11.48 6.20 -14.41
C SER A 14 10.94 6.90 -13.16
N ASP A 15 11.60 6.69 -12.02
CA ASP A 15 11.32 7.33 -10.73
C ASP A 15 11.15 8.86 -10.81
N GLY A 16 11.68 9.48 -11.87
CA GLY A 16 11.52 10.90 -12.17
C GLY A 16 10.07 11.31 -12.40
N THR A 17 9.26 10.49 -13.11
CA THR A 17 7.87 10.84 -13.43
C THR A 17 6.99 10.82 -12.18
N VAL A 18 7.19 9.84 -11.29
CA VAL A 18 6.45 9.74 -10.02
C VAL A 18 6.84 10.88 -9.08
N ARG A 19 8.14 11.22 -9.00
CA ARG A 19 8.61 12.38 -8.23
C ARG A 19 8.10 13.69 -8.82
N MET A 20 8.00 13.81 -10.13
CA MET A 20 7.50 14.99 -10.83
C MET A 20 5.99 15.18 -10.63
N VAL A 21 5.19 14.10 -10.70
CA VAL A 21 3.76 14.14 -10.41
C VAL A 21 3.51 14.52 -8.95
N ARG A 22 4.25 13.94 -8.00
CA ARG A 22 4.22 14.34 -6.57
C ARG A 22 4.65 15.79 -6.36
N GLY A 23 5.67 16.24 -7.09
CA GLY A 23 6.14 17.62 -7.07
C GLY A 23 5.10 18.58 -7.64
N LEU A 24 4.39 18.19 -8.70
CA LEU A 24 3.32 18.98 -9.30
C LEU A 24 2.09 19.05 -8.39
N HIS A 25 1.68 17.95 -7.76
CA HIS A 25 0.58 17.98 -6.77
C HIS A 25 0.90 18.92 -5.60
N ARG A 26 2.14 18.91 -5.10
CA ARG A 26 2.62 19.85 -4.07
C ARG A 26 2.69 21.29 -4.57
N ALA A 27 3.15 21.51 -5.80
CA ALA A 27 3.29 22.85 -6.40
C ALA A 27 1.95 23.50 -6.79
N VAL A 28 0.91 22.71 -7.07
CA VAL A 28 -0.44 23.18 -7.44
C VAL A 28 -1.34 23.39 -6.20
N GLY A 29 -0.83 23.20 -4.98
CA GLY A 29 -1.59 23.42 -3.74
C GLY A 29 -2.72 22.40 -3.52
N ARG A 30 -2.69 21.24 -4.21
CA ARG A 30 -3.67 20.18 -3.96
C ARG A 30 -3.28 19.46 -2.68
N ARG A 31 -4.07 19.67 -1.62
CA ARG A 31 -4.00 18.92 -0.36
C ARG A 31 -3.93 17.41 -0.67
N SER A 32 -2.94 16.72 -0.11
CA SER A 32 -2.76 15.29 -0.26
C SER A 32 -2.92 14.56 1.07
N LEU A 33 -3.50 13.37 0.98
CA LEU A 33 -3.54 12.39 2.05
C LEU A 33 -2.37 11.42 1.84
N GLU A 34 -1.62 11.12 2.87
CA GLU A 34 -0.64 10.03 2.86
C GLU A 34 -1.28 8.78 3.47
N LEU A 35 -1.19 7.66 2.76
CA LEU A 35 -1.53 6.34 3.27
C LEU A 35 -0.24 5.54 3.48
N TYR A 36 0.01 5.14 4.73
CA TYR A 36 1.07 4.21 5.08
C TYR A 36 0.51 2.78 5.11
N HIS A 37 0.67 2.08 4.00
CA HIS A 37 0.09 0.76 3.76
C HIS A 37 1.08 -0.36 4.06
N GLN A 38 0.71 -1.24 4.99
CA GLN A 38 1.39 -2.50 5.26
C GLN A 38 0.53 -3.65 4.68
N VAL A 39 1.14 -4.53 3.87
CA VAL A 39 0.37 -5.52 3.08
C VAL A 39 -0.39 -6.54 3.91
N ASP A 40 0.12 -6.87 5.10
CA ASP A 40 -0.42 -7.88 6.00
C ASP A 40 -1.12 -7.31 7.24
N ASP A 41 -1.38 -6.01 7.24
CA ASP A 41 -2.13 -5.31 8.28
C ASP A 41 -3.62 -5.21 7.91
N PRO A 42 -4.55 -5.77 8.71
CA PRO A 42 -5.96 -5.72 8.39
C PRO A 42 -6.54 -4.29 8.38
N TYR A 43 -5.98 -3.35 9.16
CA TYR A 43 -6.42 -1.94 9.10
C TYR A 43 -6.01 -1.27 7.80
N SER A 44 -4.76 -1.50 7.37
CA SER A 44 -4.28 -1.08 6.04
C SER A 44 -5.18 -1.57 4.92
N HIS A 45 -5.69 -2.80 5.01
CA HIS A 45 -6.61 -3.36 4.04
C HIS A 45 -7.99 -2.69 4.05
N LEU A 46 -8.58 -2.44 5.22
CA LEU A 46 -9.86 -1.73 5.34
C LEU A 46 -9.81 -0.31 4.74
N LEU A 47 -8.70 0.39 4.93
CA LEU A 47 -8.51 1.73 4.37
C LEU A 47 -8.57 1.75 2.84
N LEU A 48 -8.13 0.68 2.15
CA LEU A 48 -8.20 0.60 0.69
C LEU A 48 -9.64 0.66 0.15
N GLN A 49 -10.60 0.19 0.94
CA GLN A 49 -12.02 0.20 0.59
C GLN A 49 -12.68 1.54 0.90
N ALA A 50 -12.23 2.22 1.96
CA ALA A 50 -12.80 3.50 2.39
C ALA A 50 -12.26 4.70 1.58
N LEU A 51 -10.98 4.66 1.20
CA LEU A 51 -10.29 5.79 0.59
C LEU A 51 -10.83 6.24 -0.78
N PRO A 52 -11.23 5.36 -1.72
CA PRO A 52 -11.74 5.81 -3.02
C PRO A 52 -12.88 6.81 -2.89
N ARG A 53 -13.86 6.52 -2.01
CA ARG A 53 -15.01 7.40 -1.75
C ARG A 53 -14.60 8.70 -1.07
N LEU A 54 -13.63 8.66 -0.16
CA LEU A 54 -13.10 9.85 0.50
C LEU A 54 -12.40 10.78 -0.48
N LEU A 55 -11.53 10.24 -1.34
CA LEU A 55 -10.78 11.02 -2.33
C LEU A 55 -11.71 11.67 -3.35
N GLU A 56 -12.74 10.93 -3.80
CA GLU A 56 -13.77 11.46 -4.70
C GLU A 56 -14.56 12.61 -4.04
N ALA A 57 -15.03 12.42 -2.80
CA ALA A 57 -15.83 13.42 -2.11
C ALA A 57 -15.05 14.69 -1.73
N SER A 58 -13.73 14.58 -1.50
CA SER A 58 -12.90 15.67 -0.99
C SER A 58 -12.03 16.35 -2.05
N GLY A 59 -11.82 15.72 -3.21
CA GLY A 59 -10.92 16.18 -4.26
C GLY A 59 -9.42 16.14 -3.89
N LEU A 60 -9.09 15.49 -2.76
CA LEU A 60 -7.73 15.31 -2.26
C LEU A 60 -6.91 14.40 -3.19
N GLY A 61 -5.61 14.69 -3.27
CA GLY A 61 -4.65 13.72 -3.81
C GLY A 61 -4.36 12.60 -2.79
N LEU A 62 -3.74 11.51 -3.25
CA LEU A 62 -3.26 10.44 -2.39
C LEU A 62 -1.80 10.12 -2.69
N ASP A 63 -0.99 10.10 -1.64
CA ASP A 63 0.35 9.54 -1.62
C ASP A 63 0.31 8.15 -0.96
N PHE A 64 0.39 7.11 -1.79
CA PHE A 64 0.52 5.73 -1.32
C PHE A 64 1.97 5.45 -0.91
N ILE A 65 2.18 5.04 0.34
CA ILE A 65 3.49 4.77 0.94
C ILE A 65 3.49 3.34 1.47
N LEU A 66 4.20 2.46 0.78
CA LEU A 66 4.40 1.07 1.23
C LEU A 66 5.34 1.06 2.45
N VAL A 67 4.97 0.35 3.52
CA VAL A 67 5.78 0.25 4.74
C VAL A 67 5.92 -1.20 5.22
N PRO A 68 7.06 -1.56 5.86
CA PRO A 68 7.22 -2.87 6.47
C PRO A 68 6.41 -2.98 7.76
N GLY A 69 6.43 -4.16 8.37
CA GLY A 69 5.93 -4.36 9.74
C GLY A 69 6.58 -3.43 10.76
N PRO A 70 6.01 -3.31 11.97
CA PRO A 70 6.71 -2.65 13.06
C PRO A 70 8.03 -3.37 13.36
N PRO A 71 9.08 -2.66 13.80
CA PRO A 71 10.31 -3.27 14.29
C PRO A 71 10.01 -4.22 15.48
N PRO A 72 10.67 -5.39 15.58
CA PRO A 72 10.44 -6.34 16.67
C PRO A 72 10.59 -5.71 18.07
N GLU A 73 11.46 -4.73 18.21
CA GLU A 73 11.72 -4.03 19.49
C GLU A 73 10.55 -3.17 19.94
N LEU A 74 9.64 -2.81 19.02
CA LEU A 74 8.45 -1.98 19.28
C LEU A 74 7.16 -2.81 19.38
N GLU A 75 7.23 -4.12 19.12
CA GLU A 75 6.08 -5.03 19.22
C GLU A 75 6.53 -6.35 19.87
N PRO A 76 6.70 -6.37 21.21
CA PRO A 76 7.28 -7.51 21.93
C PRO A 76 6.42 -8.79 21.90
N GLU A 77 5.12 -8.66 21.61
CA GLU A 77 4.18 -9.79 21.47
C GLU A 77 3.47 -9.74 20.10
N PRO A 78 4.17 -10.01 18.99
CA PRO A 78 3.67 -9.79 17.65
C PRO A 78 2.47 -10.69 17.30
N GLU A 79 2.42 -11.92 17.82
CA GLU A 79 1.30 -12.83 17.61
C GLU A 79 0.03 -12.33 18.29
N LEU A 80 0.14 -11.84 19.53
CA LEU A 80 -0.98 -11.29 20.28
C LEU A 80 -1.47 -9.97 19.65
N ALA A 81 -0.54 -9.09 19.27
CA ALA A 81 -0.85 -7.85 18.57
C ALA A 81 -1.58 -8.12 17.25
N ARG A 82 -1.13 -9.12 16.49
CA ARG A 82 -1.80 -9.57 15.26
C ARG A 82 -3.21 -10.09 15.55
N ALA A 83 -3.37 -11.00 16.52
CA ALA A 83 -4.68 -11.54 16.87
C ALA A 83 -5.67 -10.44 17.30
N HIS A 84 -5.20 -9.46 18.08
CA HIS A 84 -5.99 -8.30 18.46
C HIS A 84 -6.38 -7.43 17.25
N ALA A 85 -5.43 -7.11 16.38
CA ALA A 85 -5.68 -6.32 15.17
C ALA A 85 -6.75 -6.98 14.28
N TRP A 86 -6.66 -8.29 14.08
CA TRP A 86 -7.64 -9.05 13.30
C TRP A 86 -9.03 -9.03 13.92
N ARG A 87 -9.15 -9.25 15.23
CA ARG A 87 -10.44 -9.23 15.93
C ARG A 87 -11.11 -7.86 15.82
N ASP A 88 -10.34 -6.80 16.05
CA ASP A 88 -10.85 -5.43 16.02
C ASP A 88 -11.21 -4.99 14.60
N ALA A 89 -10.34 -5.25 13.62
CA ALA A 89 -10.60 -4.94 12.23
C ALA A 89 -11.82 -5.71 11.69
N THR A 90 -12.03 -6.96 12.10
CA THR A 90 -13.25 -7.73 11.76
C THR A 90 -14.51 -7.03 12.28
N TRP A 91 -14.47 -6.54 13.51
CA TRP A 91 -15.59 -5.79 14.08
C TRP A 91 -15.83 -4.45 13.37
N LEU A 92 -14.77 -3.71 13.04
CA LEU A 92 -14.87 -2.48 12.24
C LEU A 92 -15.46 -2.76 10.85
N ALA A 93 -15.04 -3.85 10.20
CA ALA A 93 -15.53 -4.23 8.89
C ALA A 93 -17.05 -4.42 8.90
N ALA A 94 -17.55 -5.23 9.85
CA ALA A 94 -18.98 -5.46 10.04
C ALA A 94 -19.75 -4.17 10.33
N ARG A 95 -19.19 -3.27 11.15
CA ARG A 95 -19.85 -2.02 11.54
C ARG A 95 -19.96 -1.01 10.39
N HIS A 96 -18.98 -0.98 9.49
CA HIS A 96 -18.88 0.02 8.43
C HIS A 96 -19.23 -0.53 7.04
N GLY A 97 -19.71 -1.77 6.95
CA GLY A 97 -20.04 -2.42 5.67
C GLY A 97 -18.80 -2.64 4.79
N LEU A 98 -17.64 -2.81 5.41
CA LEU A 98 -16.39 -3.17 4.74
C LEU A 98 -16.21 -4.69 4.82
N SER A 99 -15.29 -5.21 4.02
CA SER A 99 -14.98 -6.64 3.99
C SER A 99 -13.57 -6.91 4.49
N LEU A 100 -13.39 -7.98 5.24
CA LEU A 100 -12.09 -8.62 5.43
C LEU A 100 -12.21 -10.05 4.93
N PRO A 101 -11.22 -10.56 4.18
CA PRO A 101 -11.18 -11.98 3.88
C PRO A 101 -11.19 -12.77 5.19
N SER A 102 -11.81 -13.94 5.18
CA SER A 102 -11.57 -14.90 6.26
C SER A 102 -10.08 -15.15 6.32
N ALA A 103 -9.45 -14.90 7.48
CA ALA A 103 -8.03 -15.07 7.63
C ALA A 103 -7.65 -16.47 7.14
N GLY A 104 -6.89 -16.51 6.04
CA GLY A 104 -6.23 -17.73 5.62
C GLY A 104 -5.28 -18.20 6.72
N GLY A 105 -4.70 -19.39 6.58
CA GLY A 105 -3.67 -19.86 7.51
C GLY A 105 -2.49 -18.89 7.69
N ALA A 106 -1.44 -19.34 8.38
CA ALA A 106 -0.26 -18.50 8.64
C ALA A 106 0.25 -17.80 7.36
N LEU A 107 0.41 -16.48 7.44
CA LEU A 107 0.93 -15.67 6.34
C LEU A 107 2.36 -16.13 6.02
N ARG A 108 2.55 -16.63 4.80
CA ARG A 108 3.86 -17.11 4.36
C ARG A 108 4.75 -15.92 4.00
N PRO A 109 6.03 -15.87 4.46
CA PRO A 109 6.95 -14.80 4.12
C PRO A 109 7.06 -14.56 2.61
N GLU A 110 7.08 -15.61 1.80
CA GLU A 110 7.23 -15.50 0.34
C GLU A 110 6.00 -14.86 -0.31
N ALA A 111 4.80 -15.13 0.23
CA ALA A 111 3.57 -14.50 -0.25
C ALA A 111 3.54 -13.02 0.11
N ARG A 112 4.03 -12.66 1.30
CA ARG A 112 4.19 -11.27 1.72
C ARG A 112 5.17 -10.52 0.81
N GLU A 113 6.35 -11.09 0.57
CA GLU A 113 7.35 -10.51 -0.33
C GLU A 113 6.81 -10.32 -1.75
N GLU A 114 6.04 -11.28 -2.27
CA GLU A 114 5.40 -11.17 -3.57
C GLU A 114 4.36 -10.04 -3.61
N ALA A 115 3.53 -9.91 -2.57
CA ALA A 115 2.58 -8.81 -2.45
C ALA A 115 3.29 -7.44 -2.40
N GLU A 116 4.32 -7.33 -1.58
CA GLU A 116 5.15 -6.11 -1.48
C GLU A 116 5.78 -5.78 -2.84
N ALA A 117 6.27 -6.77 -3.59
CA ALA A 117 6.85 -6.58 -4.91
C ALA A 117 5.82 -6.13 -5.97
N ILE A 118 4.57 -6.62 -5.91
CA ILE A 118 3.48 -6.15 -6.79
C ILE A 118 3.15 -4.68 -6.49
N LEU A 119 3.06 -4.32 -5.21
CA LEU A 119 2.67 -2.97 -4.77
C LEU A 119 3.83 -1.95 -4.84
N ALA A 120 5.07 -2.40 -4.95
CA ALA A 120 6.24 -1.56 -5.16
C ALA A 120 6.25 -0.87 -6.52
N LEU A 121 5.53 -1.40 -7.52
CA LEU A 121 5.39 -0.75 -8.82
C LEU A 121 4.47 0.49 -8.69
N PRO A 122 4.94 1.68 -9.08
CA PRO A 122 4.13 2.89 -8.95
C PRO A 122 2.99 2.93 -9.97
N ARG A 123 1.81 3.34 -9.52
CA ARG A 123 0.58 3.49 -10.32
C ARG A 123 -0.15 4.79 -9.94
N PRO A 124 -1.07 5.29 -10.79
CA PRO A 124 -2.02 6.32 -10.39
C PRO A 124 -2.77 5.92 -9.11
N ALA A 125 -3.09 6.89 -8.25
CA ALA A 125 -3.61 6.63 -6.90
C ALA A 125 -4.80 5.65 -6.84
N LEU A 126 -5.84 5.86 -7.65
CA LEU A 126 -7.03 5.00 -7.65
C LEU A 126 -6.71 3.59 -8.16
N GLU A 127 -5.83 3.46 -9.15
CA GLU A 127 -5.36 2.16 -9.64
C GLU A 127 -4.51 1.46 -8.57
N GLN A 128 -3.65 2.20 -7.87
CA GLN A 128 -2.84 1.66 -6.78
C GLN A 128 -3.72 1.13 -5.64
N LEU A 129 -4.82 1.82 -5.30
CA LEU A 129 -5.79 1.36 -4.31
C LEU A 129 -6.52 0.08 -4.77
N ASP A 130 -6.97 0.01 -6.03
CA ASP A 130 -7.63 -1.18 -6.58
C ASP A 130 -6.69 -2.40 -6.60
N VAL A 131 -5.45 -2.21 -7.07
CA VAL A 131 -4.44 -3.28 -7.08
C VAL A 131 -4.10 -3.71 -5.66
N ALA A 132 -3.88 -2.77 -4.74
CA ALA A 132 -3.64 -3.09 -3.33
C ALA A 132 -4.81 -3.84 -2.70
N SER A 133 -6.06 -3.51 -3.05
CA SER A 133 -7.23 -4.20 -2.50
C SER A 133 -7.22 -5.66 -2.91
N ARG A 134 -7.03 -5.94 -4.21
CA ARG A 134 -6.99 -7.32 -4.75
C ARG A 134 -5.80 -8.12 -4.25
N VAL A 135 -4.64 -7.49 -4.14
CA VAL A 135 -3.43 -8.11 -3.57
C VAL A 135 -3.66 -8.43 -2.09
N GLY A 136 -4.25 -7.50 -1.33
CA GLY A 136 -4.64 -7.73 0.05
C GLY A 136 -5.65 -8.86 0.20
N ASP A 137 -6.70 -8.89 -0.63
CA ASP A 137 -7.70 -9.97 -0.63
C ASP A 137 -7.05 -11.34 -0.80
N ALA A 138 -6.17 -11.47 -1.81
CA ALA A 138 -5.45 -12.71 -2.08
C ALA A 138 -4.48 -13.07 -0.95
N LEU A 139 -3.66 -12.11 -0.51
CA LEU A 139 -2.67 -12.33 0.54
C LEU A 139 -3.32 -12.78 1.86
N LEU A 140 -4.36 -12.06 2.29
CA LEU A 140 -5.01 -12.25 3.57
C LEU A 140 -5.91 -13.51 3.61
N SER A 141 -6.46 -13.93 2.47
CA SER A 141 -7.16 -15.22 2.34
C SER A 141 -6.24 -16.42 2.10
N GLY A 142 -4.94 -16.18 1.82
CA GLY A 142 -4.00 -17.21 1.43
C GLY A 142 -4.13 -17.69 -0.02
N ALA A 143 -4.86 -16.97 -0.87
CA ALA A 143 -4.96 -17.27 -2.28
C ALA A 143 -3.63 -16.97 -3.03
N PRO A 144 -3.35 -17.68 -4.14
CA PRO A 144 -2.12 -17.45 -4.92
C PRO A 144 -2.05 -16.05 -5.54
N LEU A 145 -0.90 -15.39 -5.42
CA LEU A 145 -0.64 -14.07 -6.02
C LEU A 145 -0.16 -14.12 -7.47
N ALA A 146 0.21 -15.30 -7.99
CA ALA A 146 0.82 -15.46 -9.32
C ALA A 146 -0.01 -14.83 -10.46
N ALA A 147 -1.33 -14.97 -10.42
CA ALA A 147 -2.22 -14.36 -11.42
C ALA A 147 -2.23 -12.82 -11.34
N LEU A 148 -2.14 -12.27 -10.13
CA LEU A 148 -2.05 -10.83 -9.90
C LEU A 148 -0.68 -10.29 -10.32
N ALA A 149 0.41 -11.01 -10.01
CA ALA A 149 1.75 -10.68 -10.47
C ALA A 149 1.85 -10.70 -12.01
N ALA A 150 1.25 -11.68 -12.67
CA ALA A 150 1.21 -11.75 -14.13
C ALA A 150 0.41 -10.60 -14.75
N ARG A 151 -0.72 -10.21 -14.12
CA ARG A 151 -1.60 -9.16 -14.61
C ARG A 151 -1.04 -7.74 -14.38
N PHE A 152 -0.49 -7.48 -13.20
CA PHE A 152 -0.12 -6.14 -12.75
C PHE A 152 1.39 -5.90 -12.72
N GLY A 153 2.20 -6.93 -12.95
CA GLY A 153 3.64 -6.90 -12.81
C GLY A 153 4.09 -6.95 -11.34
N ARG A 154 5.39 -7.19 -11.16
CA ARG A 154 6.09 -7.08 -9.87
C ARG A 154 7.45 -6.44 -10.05
N ALA A 155 7.89 -5.67 -9.06
CA ALA A 155 9.27 -5.23 -8.98
C ALA A 155 10.21 -6.42 -8.70
N PRO A 156 11.49 -6.33 -9.07
CA PRO A 156 12.49 -7.33 -8.65
C PRO A 156 12.65 -7.40 -7.12
N SER A 157 12.47 -6.27 -6.43
CA SER A 157 12.53 -6.14 -4.98
C SER A 157 11.69 -4.95 -4.51
N ALA A 158 11.09 -5.08 -3.32
CA ALA A 158 10.38 -4.00 -2.63
C ALA A 158 11.25 -3.30 -1.55
N ALA A 159 12.52 -3.70 -1.40
CA ALA A 159 13.38 -3.26 -0.30
C ALA A 159 13.54 -1.73 -0.24
N GLU A 160 13.77 -1.07 -1.38
CA GLU A 160 13.96 0.38 -1.41
C GLU A 160 12.65 1.16 -1.09
N PRO A 161 11.49 0.87 -1.71
CA PRO A 161 10.21 1.44 -1.30
C PRO A 161 9.90 1.25 0.19
N LEU A 162 10.11 0.04 0.73
CA LEU A 162 9.86 -0.28 2.13
C LEU A 162 10.78 0.51 3.07
N ALA A 163 12.08 0.56 2.77
CA ALA A 163 13.05 1.33 3.56
C ALA A 163 12.70 2.84 3.56
N ARG A 164 12.34 3.39 2.39
CA ARG A 164 11.90 4.78 2.26
C ARG A 164 10.61 5.04 3.06
N GLY A 165 9.64 4.13 2.97
CA GLY A 165 8.39 4.21 3.73
C GLY A 165 8.61 4.13 5.23
N ALA A 166 9.48 3.23 5.70
CA ALA A 166 9.85 3.11 7.10
C ALA A 166 10.48 4.41 7.65
N GLN A 167 11.40 5.02 6.89
CA GLN A 167 12.01 6.30 7.27
C GLN A 167 10.98 7.43 7.33
N LEU A 168 10.07 7.50 6.36
CA LEU A 168 8.99 8.49 6.36
C LEU A 168 8.06 8.29 7.57
N ARG A 169 7.66 7.05 7.85
CA ARG A 169 6.79 6.68 8.98
C ARG A 169 7.43 7.07 10.32
N ALA A 170 8.72 6.75 10.50
CA ALA A 170 9.47 7.07 11.72
C ALA A 170 9.59 8.59 11.94
N ARG A 171 9.86 9.38 10.88
CA ARG A 171 9.91 10.85 10.95
C ARG A 171 8.59 11.48 11.39
N ARG A 172 7.47 10.77 11.25
CA ARG A 172 6.14 11.21 11.70
C ARG A 172 5.79 10.72 13.11
N GLY A 173 6.69 10.01 13.80
CA GLY A 173 6.46 9.51 15.16
C GLY A 173 5.54 8.29 15.23
N HIS A 174 5.37 7.56 14.12
CA HIS A 174 4.53 6.37 14.06
C HIS A 174 5.36 5.10 13.82
N TYR A 175 4.83 3.94 14.20
CA TYR A 175 5.49 2.65 14.05
C TYR A 175 4.63 1.56 13.40
N ARG A 176 3.30 1.73 13.34
CA ARG A 176 2.35 0.76 12.73
C ARG A 176 1.97 1.15 11.29
N GLY A 177 1.53 0.18 10.50
CA GLY A 177 0.78 0.42 9.25
C GLY A 177 -0.62 0.96 9.52
N GLY A 178 -1.44 1.08 8.46
CA GLY A 178 -2.85 1.42 8.58
C GLY A 178 -3.09 2.87 8.98
N MET A 179 -2.15 3.75 8.63
CA MET A 179 -2.13 5.14 9.07
C MET A 179 -2.41 6.09 7.93
N LEU A 180 -3.29 7.07 8.19
CA LEU A 180 -3.56 8.19 7.32
C LEU A 180 -2.95 9.45 7.92
N ARG A 181 -2.24 10.23 7.10
CA ARG A 181 -1.81 11.58 7.46
C ARG A 181 -2.35 12.58 6.45
N HIS A 182 -3.10 13.56 6.94
CA HIS A 182 -3.45 14.73 6.16
C HIS A 182 -2.44 15.83 6.49
N GLU A 183 -1.81 16.44 5.50
CA GLU A 183 -1.04 17.67 5.76
C GLU A 183 -2.03 18.76 6.18
N GLY A 184 -1.99 19.13 7.47
CA GLY A 184 -2.80 20.20 8.04
C GLY A 184 -2.46 21.55 7.39
N ILE A 185 -3.46 22.44 7.41
CA ILE A 185 -3.44 23.82 6.87
C ILE A 185 -2.29 24.63 7.48
#